data_AF-A0AB34JSA7-F1
#
_entry.id   AF-A0AB34JSA7-F1
#
_cell.length_a   1.000
_cell.length_b   1.000
_cell.length_c   1.000
_cell.angle_alpha   90.00
_cell.angle_beta   90.00
_cell.angle_gamma   90.00
#
_symmetry.space_group_name_H-M   'P 1'
#
loop_
_entity.id
_entity.type
_entity.pdbx_description
1 polymer ?
#
loop_
_entity_poly.entity_id
_entity_poly.type
_entity_poly.pdbx_seq_one_letter_code
_entity_poly.pdbx_strand_id
1 'polypeptide(L)'
;MLAGRVFALTALFSAPTRPHRRGDAICGQQDESMFIADMNSNHKAELQHVARLAQPNVDWSVEELHQVEIVSVSEKGIVLQEVLCSMADARCVALDVPLDWPTGVCPETSGEMKAAFTLLSTRLYGSSGDDVLLPVYEAQQEQLNGAMALMNAEFGKLLKYYALRHAKDALSPTEEVERAHLTQLTFEGLTLKLNTAELASAITGSERLTRRSFDVCILFESPCASAADAEDRLIAMFAQAPSDPDTMDGSSSSFEGRCPDLH
;
A
#
# COMPACT_ATOMS: atom_id res chain seq x y z
N MET A 1 -36.18 20.51 16.00
CA MET A 1 -35.38 21.51 16.76
C MET A 1 -34.03 21.60 16.09
N LEU A 2 -33.77 22.72 15.43
CA LEU A 2 -32.54 23.01 14.69
C LEU A 2 -31.50 23.59 15.65
N ALA A 3 -30.30 23.00 15.65
CA ALA A 3 -29.06 23.63 16.09
C ALA A 3 -28.03 23.23 15.00
N GLY A 4 -27.46 24.13 14.20
CA GLY A 4 -27.01 25.47 14.54
C GLY A 4 -25.55 25.40 14.99
N ARG A 5 -24.63 24.97 14.10
CA ARG A 5 -23.19 25.15 14.27
C ARG A 5 -22.59 25.69 12.99
N VAL A 6 -22.58 27.01 12.93
CA VAL A 6 -21.65 27.81 12.13
C VAL A 6 -20.27 27.57 12.74
N PHE A 7 -19.34 26.99 11.99
CA PHE A 7 -17.92 27.09 12.33
C PHE A 7 -17.26 28.06 11.37
N ALA A 8 -16.73 29.11 11.99
CA ALA A 8 -16.06 30.22 11.34
C ALA A 8 -14.72 29.75 10.78
N LEU A 9 -14.50 30.01 9.48
CA LEU A 9 -13.17 30.17 8.92
C LEU A 9 -12.44 31.23 9.75
N THR A 10 -11.58 30.77 10.65
CA THR A 10 -10.70 31.66 11.38
C THR A 10 -9.50 31.89 10.48
N ALA A 11 -9.60 32.92 9.65
CA ALA A 11 -8.47 33.50 8.95
C ALA A 11 -7.44 33.94 10.00
N LEU A 12 -6.39 33.14 10.19
CA LEU A 12 -5.17 33.59 10.85
C LEU A 12 -4.29 34.26 9.80
N PHE A 13 -4.21 35.57 9.96
CA PHE A 13 -3.41 36.55 9.24
C PHE A 13 -2.06 36.07 8.67
N SER A 14 -1.92 36.38 7.38
CA SER A 14 -0.74 36.78 6.61
C SER A 14 0.64 36.75 7.29
N ALA A 15 1.56 35.98 6.70
CA ALA A 15 2.92 36.46 6.51
C ALA A 15 3.04 37.08 5.11
N PRO A 16 3.75 38.21 4.95
CA PRO A 16 3.95 38.83 3.64
C PRO A 16 4.79 37.89 2.75
N THR A 17 4.38 37.77 1.49
CA THR A 17 5.18 37.24 0.38
C THR A 17 6.56 37.90 0.39
N ARG A 18 7.55 37.23 0.98
CA ARG A 18 8.95 37.61 0.80
C ARG A 18 9.34 37.19 -0.61
N PRO A 19 9.94 38.07 -1.43
CA PRO A 19 10.58 37.62 -2.64
C PRO A 19 11.70 36.66 -2.22
N HIS A 20 11.63 35.40 -2.67
CA HIS A 20 12.66 34.42 -2.41
C HIS A 20 14.02 35.01 -2.84
N ARG A 21 14.89 35.22 -1.84
CA ARG A 21 16.28 35.59 -2.06
C ARG A 21 16.93 34.47 -2.85
N ARG A 22 17.48 34.82 -4.02
CA ARG A 22 18.45 34.01 -4.76
C ARG A 22 19.56 33.57 -3.80
N GLY A 23 19.69 32.26 -3.56
CA GLY A 23 20.85 31.71 -2.88
C GLY A 23 20.59 30.49 -2.02
N ASP A 24 19.76 29.55 -2.48
CA ASP A 24 19.69 28.19 -1.91
C ASP A 24 20.23 27.23 -2.98
N ALA A 25 21.06 26.26 -2.60
CA ALA A 25 21.71 25.38 -3.55
C ALA A 25 20.65 24.56 -4.27
N ILE A 26 20.85 24.46 -5.58
CA ILE A 26 19.84 23.99 -6.51
C ILE A 26 20.08 22.49 -6.62
N CYS A 27 19.07 21.68 -6.31
CA CYS A 27 19.12 20.27 -6.70
C CYS A 27 19.29 20.25 -8.22
N GLY A 28 20.01 19.29 -8.82
CA GLY A 28 20.48 19.40 -10.22
C GLY A 28 19.49 20.10 -11.15
N GLN A 29 19.78 21.35 -11.55
CA GLN A 29 18.77 22.30 -12.07
C GLN A 29 18.02 21.78 -13.33
N GLN A 30 18.70 20.91 -14.08
CA GLN A 30 18.17 20.22 -15.25
C GLN A 30 17.29 19.01 -14.87
N ASP A 31 17.67 18.27 -13.82
CA ASP A 31 16.91 17.15 -13.27
C ASP A 31 15.62 17.59 -12.57
N GLU A 32 15.64 18.74 -11.89
CA GLU A 32 14.44 19.36 -11.30
C GLU A 32 13.38 19.64 -12.37
N SER A 33 13.78 20.26 -13.47
CA SER A 33 12.86 20.62 -14.57
C SER A 33 12.28 19.37 -15.24
N MET A 34 13.09 18.32 -15.42
CA MET A 34 12.62 17.04 -15.95
C MET A 34 11.64 16.35 -15.00
N PHE A 35 11.94 16.35 -13.71
CA PHE A 35 11.06 15.79 -12.68
C PHE A 35 9.72 16.52 -12.63
N ILE A 36 9.72 17.86 -12.57
CA ILE A 36 8.48 18.66 -12.57
C ILE A 36 7.64 18.37 -13.82
N ALA A 37 8.28 18.33 -14.99
CA ALA A 37 7.58 18.07 -16.26
C ALA A 37 6.98 16.66 -16.31
N ASP A 38 7.72 15.63 -15.87
CA ASP A 38 7.24 14.25 -15.80
C ASP A 38 6.06 14.13 -14.84
N MET A 39 6.20 14.65 -13.62
CA MET A 39 5.18 14.54 -12.59
C MET A 39 3.88 15.26 -12.98
N ASN A 40 3.99 16.49 -13.48
CA ASN A 40 2.81 17.28 -13.88
C ASN A 40 2.11 16.72 -15.13
N SER A 41 2.84 16.05 -16.02
CA SER A 41 2.27 15.49 -17.27
C SER A 41 1.73 14.08 -17.11
N ASN A 42 2.44 13.22 -16.37
CA ASN A 42 2.20 11.78 -16.34
C ASN A 42 1.68 11.27 -14.97
N HIS A 43 1.85 12.04 -13.89
CA HIS A 43 1.56 11.59 -12.52
C HIS A 43 0.48 12.43 -11.81
N LYS A 44 -0.43 13.04 -12.58
CA LYS A 44 -1.47 13.93 -12.04
C LYS A 44 -2.34 13.29 -10.94
N ALA A 45 -2.71 12.02 -11.08
CA ALA A 45 -3.50 11.31 -10.06
C ALA A 45 -2.75 11.13 -8.73
N GLU A 46 -1.44 10.87 -8.81
CA GLU A 46 -0.57 10.70 -7.65
C GLU A 46 -0.40 12.04 -6.90
N LEU A 47 -0.19 13.13 -7.65
CA LEU A 47 -0.14 14.49 -7.11
C LEU A 47 -1.42 14.88 -6.40
N GLN A 48 -2.59 14.57 -6.98
CA GLN A 48 -3.89 14.87 -6.38
C GLN A 48 -4.10 14.14 -5.06
N HIS A 49 -3.55 12.94 -4.96
CA HIS A 49 -3.66 12.16 -3.74
C HIS A 49 -2.75 12.70 -2.62
N VAL A 50 -1.48 12.95 -2.94
CA VAL A 50 -0.52 13.52 -1.98
C VAL A 50 -1.03 14.87 -1.45
N ALA A 51 -1.58 15.71 -2.33
CA ALA A 51 -2.26 16.95 -1.98
C ALA A 51 -3.33 16.76 -0.90
N ARG A 52 -4.24 15.80 -1.12
CA ARG A 52 -5.32 15.51 -0.17
C ARG A 52 -4.82 15.03 1.18
N LEU A 53 -3.80 14.17 1.20
CA LEU A 53 -3.23 13.64 2.44
C LEU A 53 -2.42 14.68 3.22
N ALA A 54 -1.76 15.60 2.52
CA ALA A 54 -0.98 16.66 3.14
C ALA A 54 -1.83 17.68 3.90
N GLN A 55 -3.14 17.73 3.65
CA GLN A 55 -4.06 18.72 4.20
C GLN A 55 -5.20 18.07 5.02
N PRO A 56 -4.93 17.58 6.24
CA PRO A 56 -5.95 16.93 7.07
C PRO A 56 -7.06 17.88 7.57
N ASN A 57 -6.89 19.20 7.40
CA ASN A 57 -7.84 20.21 7.87
C ASN A 57 -8.83 20.70 6.79
N VAL A 58 -8.76 20.15 5.57
CA VAL A 58 -9.69 20.49 4.49
C VAL A 58 -10.93 19.60 4.56
N ASP A 59 -12.10 20.22 4.49
CA ASP A 59 -13.37 19.50 4.43
C ASP A 59 -13.68 19.08 2.98
N TRP A 60 -13.20 17.90 2.61
CA TRP A 60 -13.40 17.31 1.28
C TRP A 60 -14.86 16.96 0.95
N SER A 61 -15.79 17.11 1.90
CA SER A 61 -17.23 16.97 1.61
C SER A 61 -17.84 18.21 0.96
N VAL A 62 -17.16 19.36 1.05
CA VAL A 62 -17.60 20.66 0.50
C VAL A 62 -16.60 21.22 -0.52
N GLU A 63 -15.32 20.91 -0.35
CA GLU A 63 -14.22 21.38 -1.20
C GLU A 63 -13.84 20.37 -2.28
N GLU A 64 -13.67 20.84 -3.51
CA GLU A 64 -13.22 20.04 -4.65
C GLU A 64 -11.81 20.44 -5.10
N LEU A 65 -10.89 19.47 -5.19
CA LEU A 65 -9.56 19.69 -5.77
C LEU A 65 -9.65 19.75 -7.30
N HIS A 66 -9.58 20.96 -7.85
CA HIS A 66 -9.73 21.21 -9.30
C HIS A 66 -8.42 21.02 -10.07
N GLN A 67 -7.30 21.47 -9.51
CA GLN A 67 -5.98 21.37 -10.11
C GLN A 67 -4.93 21.14 -9.04
N VAL A 68 -3.87 20.41 -9.41
CA VAL A 68 -2.65 20.27 -8.63
C VAL A 68 -1.47 20.19 -9.58
N GLU A 69 -0.36 20.82 -9.19
CA GLU A 69 0.92 20.74 -9.91
C GLU A 69 2.08 21.01 -8.95
N ILE A 70 3.24 20.42 -9.25
CA ILE A 70 4.49 20.84 -8.62
C ILE A 70 4.91 22.15 -9.26
N VAL A 71 5.03 23.20 -8.45
CA VAL A 71 5.46 24.54 -8.91
C VAL A 71 6.93 24.82 -8.63
N SER A 72 7.50 24.16 -7.63
CA SER A 72 8.92 24.28 -7.33
C SER A 72 9.45 23.06 -6.58
N VAL A 73 10.72 22.78 -6.82
CA VAL A 73 11.55 21.86 -6.04
C VAL A 73 12.64 22.69 -5.36
N SER A 74 13.01 22.31 -4.14
CA SER A 74 14.03 22.96 -3.34
C SER A 74 14.81 21.94 -2.52
N GLU A 75 15.88 22.39 -1.86
CA GLU A 75 16.66 21.55 -0.95
C GLU A 75 15.83 20.87 0.14
N LYS A 76 14.76 21.56 0.58
CA LYS A 76 13.91 21.11 1.68
C LYS A 76 12.85 20.13 1.23
N GLY A 77 12.43 20.22 -0.02
CA GLY A 77 11.24 19.52 -0.48
C GLY A 77 10.64 20.11 -1.74
N ILE A 78 9.39 19.75 -1.97
CA ILE A 78 8.60 20.22 -3.10
C ILE A 78 7.48 21.14 -2.62
N VAL A 79 7.01 21.99 -3.52
CA VAL A 79 5.79 22.79 -3.30
C VAL A 79 4.77 22.37 -4.33
N LEU A 80 3.65 21.85 -3.85
CA LEU A 80 2.46 21.64 -4.66
C LEU A 80 1.64 22.91 -4.67
N GLN A 81 1.18 23.34 -5.83
CA GLN A 81 0.11 24.31 -5.92
C GLN A 81 -1.19 23.58 -6.20
N GLU A 82 -2.18 23.83 -5.35
CA GLU A 82 -3.48 23.20 -5.41
C GLU A 82 -4.55 24.28 -5.61
N VAL A 83 -5.52 24.02 -6.48
CA VAL A 83 -6.69 24.87 -6.65
C VAL A 83 -7.89 24.15 -6.05
N LEU A 84 -8.36 24.63 -4.90
CA LEU A 84 -9.57 24.13 -4.24
C LEU A 84 -10.74 25.01 -4.63
N CYS A 85 -11.85 24.40 -5.04
CA CYS A 85 -13.10 25.09 -5.34
C CYS A 85 -14.18 24.64 -4.36
N SER A 86 -14.80 25.60 -3.67
CA SER A 86 -15.88 25.33 -2.74
C SER A 86 -17.21 25.20 -3.49
N MET A 87 -17.91 24.10 -3.26
CA MET A 87 -19.25 23.87 -3.80
C MET A 87 -20.31 24.73 -3.09
N ALA A 88 -19.99 25.29 -1.92
CA ALA A 88 -20.91 26.11 -1.14
C ALA A 88 -21.03 27.55 -1.66
N ASP A 89 -19.96 28.11 -2.22
CA ASP A 89 -19.91 29.51 -2.68
C ASP A 89 -19.32 29.71 -4.09
N ALA A 90 -19.00 28.63 -4.81
CA ALA A 90 -18.47 28.61 -6.17
C ALA A 90 -17.19 29.44 -6.35
N ARG A 91 -16.38 29.56 -5.30
CA ARG A 91 -15.08 30.24 -5.33
C ARG A 91 -13.95 29.22 -5.33
N CYS A 92 -12.89 29.56 -6.06
CA CYS A 92 -11.67 28.77 -6.08
C CYS A 92 -10.51 29.55 -5.46
N VAL A 93 -9.68 28.85 -4.69
CA VAL A 93 -8.48 29.39 -4.04
C VAL A 93 -7.29 28.53 -4.42
N ALA A 94 -6.21 29.18 -4.87
CA ALA A 94 -4.92 28.55 -5.06
C ALA A 94 -4.14 28.57 -3.74
N LEU A 95 -3.64 27.40 -3.32
CA LEU A 95 -2.89 27.20 -2.09
C LEU A 95 -1.56 26.53 -2.42
N ASP A 96 -0.48 27.02 -1.82
CA ASP A 96 0.83 26.39 -1.90
C ASP A 96 1.01 25.46 -0.69
N VAL A 97 1.28 24.19 -0.97
CA VAL A 97 1.44 23.10 0.01
C VAL A 97 2.88 22.64 0.01
N PRO A 98 3.68 23.07 0.99
CA PRO A 98 5.07 22.63 1.11
C PRO A 98 5.12 21.20 1.66
N LEU A 99 5.93 20.36 1.03
CA LEU A 99 6.16 18.97 1.39
C LEU A 99 7.66 18.73 1.53
N ASP A 100 8.10 18.37 2.74
CA ASP A 100 9.52 18.13 3.01
C ASP A 100 9.98 16.77 2.47
N TRP A 101 11.22 16.69 1.98
CA TRP A 101 11.81 15.41 1.58
C TRP A 101 11.86 14.45 2.77
N PRO A 102 11.51 13.17 2.59
CA PRO A 102 11.35 12.22 3.70
C PRO A 102 12.65 11.94 4.44
N THR A 103 13.80 12.05 3.75
CA THR A 103 15.15 11.86 4.29
C THR A 103 15.78 13.16 4.80
N GLY A 104 15.16 14.32 4.58
CA GLY A 104 15.71 15.64 4.88
C GLY A 104 16.90 16.05 4.02
N VAL A 105 17.23 15.27 2.99
CA VAL A 105 18.31 15.54 2.03
C VAL A 105 17.69 15.67 0.65
N CYS A 106 18.10 16.69 -0.12
CA CYS A 106 17.59 16.82 -1.48
C CYS A 106 18.13 15.70 -2.38
N PRO A 107 17.25 14.99 -3.10
CA PRO A 107 17.65 14.06 -4.14
C PRO A 107 18.34 14.81 -5.29
N GLU A 108 19.40 14.23 -5.88
CA GLU A 108 20.22 14.92 -6.89
C GLU A 108 19.71 14.67 -8.32
N THR A 109 19.12 13.50 -8.58
CA THR A 109 18.64 13.11 -9.91
C THR A 109 17.13 13.03 -9.96
N SER A 110 16.55 13.17 -11.16
CA SER A 110 15.10 13.01 -11.36
C SER A 110 14.57 11.65 -10.89
N GLY A 111 15.35 10.58 -11.06
CA GLY A 111 14.99 9.25 -10.58
C GLY A 111 14.96 9.16 -9.05
N GLU A 112 15.92 9.78 -8.37
CA GLU A 112 15.94 9.85 -6.91
C GLU A 112 14.84 10.76 -6.35
N MET A 113 14.50 11.86 -7.03
CA MET A 113 13.37 12.72 -6.67
C MET A 113 12.06 11.95 -6.75
N LYS A 114 11.89 11.11 -7.78
CA LYS A 114 10.72 10.24 -7.93
C LYS A 114 10.65 9.20 -6.82
N ALA A 115 11.77 8.54 -6.51
CA ALA A 115 11.83 7.60 -5.40
C ALA A 115 11.52 8.28 -4.04
N ALA A 116 12.05 9.48 -3.81
CA ALA A 116 11.77 10.27 -2.61
C ALA A 116 10.29 10.70 -2.55
N PHE A 117 9.69 11.04 -3.68
CA PHE A 117 8.25 11.33 -3.78
C PHE A 117 7.38 10.12 -3.44
N THR A 118 7.72 8.93 -3.93
CA THR A 118 7.03 7.67 -3.59
C THR A 118 7.16 7.33 -2.10
N LEU A 119 8.33 7.56 -1.50
CA LEU A 119 8.50 7.40 -0.05
C LEU A 119 7.66 8.40 0.74
N LEU A 120 7.54 9.63 0.26
CA LEU A 120 6.71 10.67 0.86
C LEU A 120 5.23 10.30 0.82
N SER A 121 4.72 9.82 -0.31
CA SER A 121 3.32 9.39 -0.44
C SER A 121 3.01 8.21 0.49
N THR A 122 3.92 7.24 0.58
CA THR A 122 3.80 6.08 1.49
C THR A 122 3.79 6.53 2.96
N ARG A 123 4.62 7.51 3.33
CA ARG A 123 4.67 8.02 4.71
C ARG A 123 3.40 8.80 5.08
N LEU A 124 2.91 9.65 4.18
CA LEU A 124 1.66 10.38 4.40
C LEU A 124 0.48 9.41 4.56
N TYR A 125 0.47 8.33 3.78
CA TYR A 125 -0.51 7.26 3.90
C TYR A 125 -0.44 6.57 5.28
N GLY A 126 0.74 6.10 5.70
CA GLY A 126 0.92 5.46 7.01
C GLY A 126 0.66 6.37 8.21
N SER A 127 0.68 7.69 8.02
CA SER A 127 0.35 8.67 9.07
C SER A 127 -1.13 9.06 9.13
N SER A 128 -1.89 8.77 8.07
CA SER A 128 -3.32 9.05 7.96
C SER A 128 -4.09 7.83 8.46
N GLY A 129 -4.12 7.64 9.77
CA GLY A 129 -4.90 6.55 10.38
C GLY A 129 -6.36 6.61 9.96
N ASP A 130 -6.85 5.49 9.41
CA ASP A 130 -8.21 5.17 8.95
C ASP A 130 -8.78 5.87 7.68
N ASP A 131 -9.20 5.01 6.74
CA ASP A 131 -10.33 5.16 5.79
C ASP A 131 -10.25 6.15 4.61
N VAL A 132 -9.09 6.34 3.98
CA VAL A 132 -9.07 6.88 2.60
C VAL A 132 -8.16 6.04 1.69
N LEU A 133 -8.68 4.90 1.23
CA LEU A 133 -8.11 4.20 0.07
C LEU A 133 -8.42 5.03 -1.18
N LEU A 134 -7.41 5.32 -2.02
CA LEU A 134 -7.64 6.04 -3.29
C LEU A 134 -8.62 5.25 -4.17
N PRO A 135 -9.37 5.88 -5.08
CA PRO A 135 -10.18 5.15 -6.07
C PRO A 135 -9.40 4.14 -6.94
N VAL A 136 -8.12 4.41 -7.22
CA VAL A 136 -7.23 3.45 -7.92
C VAL A 136 -6.87 2.27 -7.03
N TYR A 137 -6.68 2.50 -5.73
CA TYR A 137 -6.41 1.46 -4.75
C TYR A 137 -7.68 0.74 -4.31
N GLU A 138 -8.85 1.39 -4.32
CA GLU A 138 -10.16 0.76 -4.20
C GLU A 138 -10.42 -0.16 -5.38
N ALA A 139 -10.14 0.29 -6.61
CA ALA A 139 -10.27 -0.56 -7.80
C ALA A 139 -9.28 -1.74 -7.77
N GLN A 140 -8.03 -1.51 -7.34
CA GLN A 140 -7.05 -2.59 -7.16
C GLN A 140 -7.44 -3.52 -5.99
N GLN A 141 -7.95 -2.99 -4.89
CA GLN A 141 -8.42 -3.78 -3.74
C GLN A 141 -9.68 -4.56 -4.10
N GLU A 142 -10.58 -4.01 -4.90
CA GLU A 142 -11.75 -4.69 -5.44
C GLU A 142 -11.33 -5.81 -6.39
N GLN A 143 -10.30 -5.59 -7.23
CA GLN A 143 -9.68 -6.65 -8.03
C GLN A 143 -9.08 -7.75 -7.16
N LEU A 144 -8.29 -7.41 -6.14
CA LEU A 144 -7.73 -8.38 -5.20
C LEU A 144 -8.83 -9.15 -4.43
N ASN A 145 -9.91 -8.47 -4.04
CA ASN A 145 -11.07 -9.08 -3.40
C ASN A 145 -11.80 -10.04 -4.36
N GLY A 146 -11.94 -9.65 -5.64
CA GLY A 146 -12.49 -10.49 -6.69
C GLY A 146 -11.64 -11.73 -6.95
N ALA A 147 -10.33 -11.57 -7.06
CA ALA A 147 -9.37 -12.66 -7.17
C ALA A 147 -9.47 -13.59 -5.95
N MET A 148 -9.53 -13.03 -4.74
CA MET A 148 -9.70 -13.82 -3.52
C MET A 148 -11.01 -14.61 -3.50
N ALA A 149 -12.12 -14.01 -3.92
CA ALA A 149 -13.40 -14.69 -4.02
C ALA A 149 -13.34 -15.86 -5.01
N LEU A 150 -12.73 -15.65 -6.17
CA LEU A 150 -12.56 -16.66 -7.22
C LEU A 150 -11.64 -17.80 -6.76
N MET A 151 -10.51 -17.48 -6.11
CA MET A 151 -9.59 -18.46 -5.52
C MET A 151 -10.27 -19.36 -4.49
N ASN A 152 -11.13 -18.78 -3.65
CA ASN A 152 -11.86 -19.54 -2.65
C ASN A 152 -13.00 -20.38 -3.24
N ALA A 153 -13.69 -19.87 -4.25
CA ALA A 153 -14.83 -20.55 -4.87
C ALA A 153 -14.40 -21.70 -5.79
N GLU A 154 -13.42 -21.46 -6.67
CA GLU A 154 -13.06 -22.38 -7.75
C GLU A 154 -11.79 -23.17 -7.44
N PHE A 155 -10.86 -22.59 -6.68
CA PHE A 155 -9.52 -23.14 -6.46
C PHE A 155 -9.25 -23.60 -5.03
N GLY A 156 -10.29 -23.84 -4.22
CA GLY A 156 -10.15 -24.28 -2.83
C GLY A 156 -9.33 -25.56 -2.62
N LYS A 157 -9.29 -26.47 -3.61
CA LYS A 157 -8.40 -27.65 -3.59
C LYS A 157 -6.93 -27.28 -3.82
N LEU A 158 -6.66 -26.30 -4.68
CA LEU A 158 -5.31 -25.80 -4.94
C LEU A 158 -4.77 -25.02 -3.74
N LEU A 159 -5.61 -24.28 -3.01
CA LEU A 159 -5.21 -23.60 -1.78
C LEU A 159 -4.66 -24.55 -0.71
N LYS A 160 -5.18 -25.79 -0.64
CA LYS A 160 -4.61 -26.82 0.25
C LYS A 160 -3.22 -27.23 -0.17
N TYR A 161 -3.02 -27.48 -1.46
CA TYR A 161 -1.71 -27.83 -2.02
C TYR A 161 -0.70 -26.70 -1.78
N TYR A 162 -1.16 -25.46 -1.94
CA TYR A 162 -0.37 -24.26 -1.70
C TYR A 162 0.10 -24.15 -0.24
N ALA A 163 -0.82 -24.36 0.71
CA ALA A 163 -0.49 -24.41 2.13
C ALA A 163 0.54 -25.51 2.43
N LEU A 164 0.33 -26.73 1.93
CA LEU A 164 1.27 -27.84 2.13
C LEU A 164 2.67 -27.56 1.56
N ARG A 165 2.76 -26.73 0.51
CA ARG A 165 4.03 -26.42 -0.14
C ARG A 165 4.79 -25.30 0.57
N HIS A 166 4.11 -24.21 0.87
CA HIS A 166 4.74 -22.96 1.33
C HIS A 166 4.67 -22.79 2.85
N ALA A 167 3.82 -23.54 3.55
CA ALA A 167 3.65 -23.50 5.01
C ALA A 167 4.17 -24.74 5.71
N LYS A 168 5.17 -25.43 5.13
CA LYS A 168 5.69 -26.71 5.67
C LYS A 168 6.13 -26.59 7.13
N ASP A 169 6.77 -25.49 7.49
CA ASP A 169 7.27 -25.27 8.85
C ASP A 169 6.15 -25.02 9.87
N ALA A 170 4.95 -24.64 9.40
CA ALA A 170 3.78 -24.43 10.24
C ALA A 170 2.96 -25.71 10.47
N LEU A 171 3.28 -26.80 9.74
CA LEU A 171 2.56 -28.07 9.76
C LEU A 171 3.43 -29.18 10.35
N SER A 172 2.87 -29.97 11.26
CA SER A 172 3.53 -31.20 11.72
C SER A 172 3.60 -32.22 10.58
N PRO A 173 4.63 -33.09 10.52
CA PRO A 173 4.69 -34.21 9.57
C PRO A 173 3.49 -35.17 9.67
N THR A 174 2.79 -35.17 10.81
CA THR A 174 1.61 -35.99 11.09
C THR A 174 0.28 -35.26 10.87
N GLU A 175 0.30 -34.00 10.45
CA GLU A 175 -0.92 -33.21 10.21
C GLU A 175 -1.36 -33.26 8.74
N GLU A 176 -2.66 -33.47 8.54
CA GLU A 176 -3.31 -33.38 7.24
C GLU A 176 -4.14 -32.08 7.13
N VAL A 177 -4.00 -31.36 6.02
CA VAL A 177 -4.79 -30.14 5.74
C VAL A 177 -6.19 -30.51 5.22
N GLU A 178 -7.18 -30.50 6.13
CA GLU A 178 -8.59 -30.77 5.81
C GLU A 178 -9.24 -29.62 5.02
N ARG A 179 -8.84 -28.36 5.26
CA ARG A 179 -9.37 -27.17 4.56
C ARG A 179 -8.34 -26.05 4.52
N ALA A 180 -8.32 -25.30 3.42
CA ALA A 180 -7.59 -24.05 3.29
C ALA A 180 -8.53 -22.98 2.72
N HIS A 181 -8.44 -21.77 3.24
CA HIS A 181 -9.26 -20.64 2.82
C HIS A 181 -8.41 -19.37 2.81
N LEU A 182 -8.41 -18.65 1.70
CA LEU A 182 -7.72 -17.39 1.57
C LEU A 182 -8.53 -16.30 2.28
N THR A 183 -7.98 -15.72 3.35
CA THR A 183 -8.64 -14.71 4.17
C THR A 183 -8.21 -13.29 3.82
N GLN A 184 -6.98 -13.12 3.33
CA GLN A 184 -6.45 -11.84 2.87
C GLN A 184 -5.52 -12.04 1.69
N LEU A 185 -5.56 -11.10 0.75
CA LEU A 185 -4.62 -10.98 -0.34
C LEU A 185 -4.19 -9.51 -0.42
N THR A 186 -2.87 -9.28 -0.38
CA THR A 186 -2.24 -7.97 -0.38
C THR A 186 -1.16 -7.90 -1.46
N PHE A 187 -0.50 -6.76 -1.64
CA PHE A 187 0.65 -6.64 -2.53
C PHE A 187 1.92 -7.32 -1.98
N GLU A 188 1.95 -7.67 -0.70
CA GLU A 188 3.11 -8.31 -0.07
C GLU A 188 2.98 -9.82 -0.01
N GLY A 189 1.76 -10.34 -0.09
CA GLY A 189 1.49 -11.76 0.00
C GLY A 189 0.04 -12.08 0.32
N LEU A 190 -0.15 -13.27 0.87
CA LEU A 190 -1.47 -13.83 1.15
C LEU A 190 -1.55 -14.47 2.53
N THR A 191 -2.74 -14.50 3.08
CA THR A 191 -3.04 -15.16 4.36
C THR A 191 -4.02 -16.30 4.14
N LEU A 192 -3.62 -17.52 4.51
CA LEU A 192 -4.46 -18.70 4.46
C LEU A 192 -4.88 -19.12 5.86
N LYS A 193 -6.19 -19.27 6.06
CA LYS A 193 -6.75 -19.98 7.20
C LYS A 193 -6.80 -21.47 6.91
N LEU A 194 -6.07 -22.24 7.71
CA LEU A 194 -5.96 -23.68 7.59
C LEU A 194 -6.77 -24.37 8.69
N ASN A 195 -7.43 -25.46 8.31
CA ASN A 195 -7.93 -26.45 9.26
C ASN A 195 -7.16 -27.74 9.05
N THR A 196 -6.46 -28.19 10.09
CA THR A 196 -5.67 -29.42 10.07
C THR A 196 -6.30 -30.48 10.99
N ALA A 197 -6.03 -31.73 10.67
CA ALA A 197 -6.30 -32.86 11.53
C ALA A 197 -5.00 -33.63 11.77
N GLU A 198 -4.71 -33.94 13.03
CA GLU A 198 -3.57 -34.77 13.37
C GLU A 198 -3.92 -36.23 13.13
N LEU A 199 -3.18 -36.88 12.24
CA LEU A 199 -3.27 -38.31 11.99
C LEU A 199 -2.68 -39.04 13.20
N ALA A 200 -3.54 -39.44 14.14
CA ALA A 200 -3.14 -40.37 15.19
C ALA A 200 -2.60 -41.64 14.54
N SER A 201 -1.43 -42.12 15.01
CA SER A 201 -0.88 -43.40 14.58
C SER A 201 -1.96 -44.47 14.76
N ALA A 202 -2.40 -45.06 13.66
CA ALA A 202 -3.57 -45.94 13.58
C ALA A 202 -3.34 -47.28 14.30
N ILE A 203 -3.21 -47.26 15.63
CA ILE A 203 -2.97 -48.47 16.43
C ILE A 203 -4.15 -48.78 17.36
N THR A 204 -5.00 -47.81 17.71
CA THR A 204 -6.16 -48.09 18.59
C THR A 204 -7.41 -47.34 18.14
N GLY A 205 -8.51 -48.09 18.01
CA GLY A 205 -9.73 -47.66 17.33
C GLY A 205 -10.41 -46.40 17.90
N SER A 206 -11.00 -45.63 16.98
CA SER A 206 -11.94 -44.53 17.23
C SER A 206 -11.43 -43.38 18.12
N GLU A 207 -10.15 -43.02 18.05
CA GLU A 207 -9.72 -41.72 18.56
C GLU A 207 -10.22 -40.60 17.63
N ARG A 208 -10.86 -39.58 18.23
CA ARG A 208 -11.26 -38.39 17.50
C ARG A 208 -9.97 -37.67 17.06
N LEU A 209 -9.78 -37.51 15.75
CA LEU A 209 -8.68 -36.71 15.21
C LEU A 209 -8.67 -35.33 15.87
N THR A 210 -7.52 -34.95 16.45
CA THR A 210 -7.30 -33.62 17.00
C THR A 210 -7.31 -32.63 15.85
N ARG A 211 -8.21 -31.64 15.89
CA ARG A 211 -8.31 -30.61 14.86
C ARG A 211 -7.80 -29.29 15.37
N ARG A 212 -7.08 -28.58 14.52
CA ARG A 212 -6.58 -27.24 14.79
C ARG A 212 -6.96 -26.31 13.63
N SER A 213 -7.25 -25.06 13.97
CA SER A 213 -7.40 -23.97 13.02
C SER A 213 -6.38 -22.89 13.31
N PHE A 214 -5.68 -22.43 12.28
CA PHE A 214 -4.69 -21.36 12.40
C PHE A 214 -4.50 -20.65 11.06
N ASP A 215 -3.94 -19.45 11.12
CA ASP A 215 -3.65 -18.64 9.94
C ASP A 215 -2.16 -18.73 9.62
N VAL A 216 -1.84 -18.78 8.33
CA VAL A 216 -0.48 -18.74 7.80
C VAL A 216 -0.37 -17.60 6.81
N CYS A 217 0.66 -16.79 7.00
CA CYS A 217 1.06 -15.73 6.08
C CYS A 217 2.14 -16.26 5.12
N ILE A 218 1.91 -16.13 3.82
CA ILE A 218 2.85 -16.50 2.76
C ILE A 218 3.17 -15.25 1.95
N LEU A 219 4.42 -14.81 2.01
CA LEU A 219 4.88 -13.59 1.35
C LEU A 219 5.35 -13.86 -0.07
N PHE A 220 5.22 -12.86 -0.93
CA PHE A 220 5.89 -12.83 -2.23
C PHE A 220 7.38 -12.54 -2.05
N GLU A 221 8.21 -12.93 -3.02
CA GLU A 221 9.66 -12.66 -2.99
C GLU A 221 9.98 -11.16 -2.98
N SER A 222 9.09 -10.35 -3.56
CA SER A 222 9.13 -8.89 -3.46
C SER A 222 7.70 -8.34 -3.46
N PRO A 223 7.48 -7.10 -2.97
CA PRO A 223 6.19 -6.44 -3.08
C PRO A 223 5.76 -6.30 -4.54
N CYS A 224 4.46 -6.47 -4.80
CA CYS A 224 3.83 -6.31 -6.10
C CYS A 224 3.57 -4.82 -6.40
N ALA A 225 3.69 -4.45 -7.67
CA ALA A 225 3.42 -3.08 -8.12
C ALA A 225 1.93 -2.81 -8.45
N SER A 226 1.11 -3.87 -8.59
CA SER A 226 -0.31 -3.76 -8.92
C SER A 226 -1.08 -5.05 -8.59
N ALA A 227 -2.43 -5.00 -8.66
CA ALA A 227 -3.27 -6.18 -8.49
C ALA A 227 -3.03 -7.24 -9.58
N ALA A 228 -2.80 -6.83 -10.83
CA ALA A 228 -2.45 -7.75 -11.91
C ALA A 228 -1.11 -8.45 -11.65
N ASP A 229 -0.10 -7.73 -11.15
CA ASP A 229 1.19 -8.31 -10.74
C ASP A 229 1.00 -9.30 -9.56
N ALA A 230 0.12 -9.00 -8.60
CA ALA A 230 -0.21 -9.93 -7.53
C ALA A 230 -0.91 -11.21 -8.05
N GLU A 231 -1.82 -11.10 -9.02
CA GLU A 231 -2.44 -12.25 -9.68
C GLU A 231 -1.41 -13.07 -10.46
N ASP A 232 -0.55 -12.42 -11.24
CA ASP A 232 0.52 -13.09 -12.00
C ASP A 232 1.49 -13.83 -11.08
N ARG A 233 1.85 -13.24 -9.93
CA ARG A 233 2.70 -13.89 -8.94
C ARG A 233 2.01 -15.05 -8.23
N LEU A 234 0.72 -14.92 -7.91
CA LEU A 234 -0.06 -16.05 -7.40
C LEU A 234 0.00 -17.22 -8.40
N ILE A 235 -0.27 -16.94 -9.68
CA ILE A 235 -0.21 -17.95 -10.75
C ILE A 235 1.20 -18.54 -10.87
N ALA A 236 2.25 -17.72 -10.81
CA ALA A 236 3.64 -18.18 -10.88
C ALA A 236 3.97 -19.12 -9.71
N MET A 237 3.53 -18.81 -8.49
CA MET A 237 3.71 -19.66 -7.32
C MET A 237 2.94 -20.99 -7.47
N PHE A 238 1.80 -21.00 -8.16
CA PHE A 238 1.11 -22.25 -8.55
C PHE A 238 1.84 -23.03 -9.65
N ALA A 239 2.44 -22.34 -10.61
CA ALA A 239 3.02 -22.93 -11.81
C ALA A 239 4.45 -23.46 -11.62
N GLN A 240 5.20 -22.95 -10.64
CA GLN A 240 6.51 -23.51 -10.31
C GLN A 240 6.35 -25.00 -9.98
N ALA A 241 6.90 -25.92 -10.78
CA ALA A 241 6.94 -27.34 -10.45
C ALA A 241 7.75 -27.58 -9.14
N PRO A 242 7.62 -28.72 -8.44
CA PRO A 242 8.50 -29.02 -7.32
C PRO A 242 9.95 -28.95 -7.80
N SER A 243 10.73 -28.01 -7.25
CA SER A 243 12.19 -28.08 -7.35
C SER A 243 12.63 -29.34 -6.64
N ASP A 244 13.32 -30.23 -7.35
CA ASP A 244 13.88 -31.45 -6.80
C ASP A 244 14.63 -31.18 -5.48
N PRO A 245 14.55 -32.08 -4.49
CA PRO A 245 15.13 -31.89 -3.16
C PRO A 245 16.67 -31.82 -3.12
N ASP A 246 17.36 -31.79 -4.27
CA ASP A 246 18.83 -31.84 -4.34
C ASP A 246 19.51 -30.49 -4.58
N THR A 247 18.78 -29.37 -4.62
CA THR A 247 19.41 -28.04 -4.61
C THR A 247 19.50 -27.52 -3.19
N MET A 248 20.48 -28.01 -2.44
CA MET A 248 20.97 -27.33 -1.24
C MET A 248 21.61 -26.01 -1.67
N ASP A 249 20.82 -24.94 -1.74
CA ASP A 249 21.34 -23.60 -1.50
C ASP A 249 20.84 -23.14 -0.13
N GLY A 250 21.81 -23.08 0.79
CA GLY A 250 21.62 -22.68 2.16
C GLY A 250 21.17 -21.22 2.23
N SER A 251 19.87 -21.02 2.41
CA SER A 251 19.30 -19.79 2.96
C SER A 251 18.10 -20.18 3.79
N SER A 252 18.38 -20.85 4.91
CA SER A 252 17.40 -21.08 5.97
C SER A 252 17.05 -19.73 6.60
N SER A 253 16.07 -19.00 6.05
CA SER A 253 15.40 -17.96 6.82
C SER A 253 14.49 -18.67 7.81
N SER A 254 14.96 -18.78 9.04
CA SER A 254 14.14 -19.21 10.17
C SER A 254 13.07 -18.13 10.37
N PHE A 255 11.87 -18.35 9.83
CA PHE A 255 10.77 -17.41 9.99
C PHE A 255 9.76 -17.97 10.97
N GLU A 256 9.65 -17.32 12.13
CA GLU A 256 8.62 -17.61 13.11
C GLU A 256 7.25 -17.35 12.46
N GLY A 257 6.48 -18.41 12.22
CA GLY A 257 5.17 -18.40 11.57
C GLY A 257 4.06 -17.74 12.37
N ARG A 258 4.26 -16.49 12.81
CA ARG A 258 3.19 -15.61 13.30
C ARG A 258 3.11 -14.42 12.36
N CYS A 259 1.91 -14.20 11.82
CA CYS A 259 1.63 -12.99 11.07
C CYS A 259 1.97 -11.78 11.94
N PRO A 260 2.74 -10.80 11.42
CA PRO A 260 2.90 -9.54 12.13
C PRO A 260 1.52 -8.89 12.31
N ASP A 261 1.28 -8.31 13.49
CA ASP A 261 0.08 -7.51 13.75
C ASP A 261 0.11 -6.29 12.81
N LEU A 262 -0.59 -6.41 11.68
CA LEU A 262 -0.85 -5.30 10.76
C LEU A 262 -1.98 -4.46 11.37
N HIS A 263 -1.60 -3.36 12.01
CA HIS A 263 -2.47 -2.29 12.50
C HIS A 263 -2.47 -1.12 11.53
#